data_AF-A0A948MFQ1-F1
#
_entry.id   AF-A0A948MFQ1-F1
#
_cell.length_a   1.000
_cell.length_b   1.000
_cell.length_c   1.000
_cell.angle_alpha   90.00
_cell.angle_beta   90.00
_cell.angle_gamma   90.00
#
_symmetry.space_group_name_H-M   'P 1'
#
loop_
_entity.id
_entity.type
_entity.pdbx_description
1 polymer ?
#
loop_
_entity_poly.entity_id
_entity_poly.type
_entity_poly.pdbx_seq_one_letter_code
_entity_poly.pdbx_strand_id
1 'polypeptide(L)'
;MKIFFIIMLLLSAALNSEAYSQQSIKDFYLSNFKEDGTFDWEVRGTDALVYDDYVDIEAMKAHYYLEDDTIDISSDKARLDRKSLDIYLEKNVNIENKDGVRIITDSLSWQKAKNLIETEDWVKATRDTMEITAKGMSADTEMKEADFKQDVEVTIPDQETKIPITATCSGPLEIEYSQGKAVFNENVVVTHTQGQVFSDKSTLYFDPETKTIIKIVSEGNVKILREGSETYAELATYLGKEDKLVLEGRPRLIYYPQEGQDSLGGF
;
A
#
# COMPACT_ATOMS: atom_id res chain seq x y z
N MET A 1 -31.40 5.39 67.94
CA MET A 1 -30.67 6.66 68.22
C MET A 1 -29.31 6.33 68.82
N LYS A 2 -28.25 6.42 68.00
CA LYS A 2 -26.88 6.80 68.38
C LYS A 2 -26.10 6.95 67.07
N ILE A 3 -26.03 8.22 66.66
CA ILE A 3 -25.23 8.74 65.56
C ILE A 3 -23.77 8.72 66.05
N PHE A 4 -22.86 8.20 65.22
CA PHE A 4 -21.44 8.53 65.32
C PHE A 4 -20.95 9.00 63.96
N PHE A 5 -20.48 10.23 63.96
CA PHE A 5 -19.95 11.00 62.85
C PHE A 5 -18.43 10.98 62.99
N ILE A 6 -17.69 10.41 62.04
CA ILE A 6 -16.23 10.58 61.96
C ILE A 6 -15.83 10.79 60.49
N ILE A 7 -15.72 12.06 60.14
CA ILE A 7 -14.60 12.74 59.45
C ILE A 7 -13.82 11.90 58.41
N MET A 8 -14.19 12.14 57.15
CA MET A 8 -13.37 12.50 55.99
C MET A 8 -11.83 12.36 56.11
N LEU A 9 -11.26 11.45 55.33
CA LEU A 9 -9.92 11.62 54.76
C LEU A 9 -9.99 11.35 53.25
N LEU A 10 -10.12 12.43 52.49
CA LEU A 10 -9.94 12.44 51.04
C LEU A 10 -8.43 12.28 50.79
N LEU A 11 -7.98 11.05 50.59
CA LEU A 11 -6.66 10.78 50.05
C LEU A 11 -6.79 10.73 48.54
N SER A 12 -6.63 11.88 47.89
CA SER A 12 -6.36 11.97 46.46
C SER A 12 -4.97 11.41 46.19
N ALA A 13 -4.86 10.09 46.14
CA ALA A 13 -3.76 9.44 45.46
C ALA A 13 -4.08 9.50 43.97
N ALA A 14 -3.38 10.37 43.23
CA ALA A 14 -3.25 10.22 41.80
C ALA A 14 -2.65 8.82 41.57
N LEU A 15 -3.50 7.87 41.19
CA LEU A 15 -3.08 6.58 40.66
C LEU A 15 -2.39 6.87 39.33
N ASN A 16 -1.07 7.06 39.38
CA ASN A 16 -0.23 6.62 38.29
C ASN A 16 -0.40 5.11 38.22
N SER A 17 -1.34 4.64 37.39
CA SER A 17 -1.42 3.22 37.06
C SER A 17 -0.23 2.89 36.18
N GLU A 18 0.92 2.59 36.80
CA GLU A 18 1.90 1.76 36.13
C GLU A 18 1.20 0.44 35.84
N ALA A 19 0.86 0.22 34.57
CA ALA A 19 0.31 -1.05 34.14
C ALA A 19 1.40 -2.10 34.34
N TYR A 20 1.25 -2.94 35.36
CA TYR A 20 2.15 -4.05 35.59
C TYR A 20 1.69 -5.23 34.74
N SER A 21 2.64 -5.89 34.06
CA SER A 21 2.34 -7.14 33.39
C SER A 21 1.98 -8.18 34.45
N GLN A 22 0.87 -8.88 34.22
CA GLN A 22 0.38 -9.91 35.13
C GLN A 22 1.10 -11.23 34.89
N GLN A 23 1.50 -11.46 33.64
CA GLN A 23 2.18 -12.66 33.21
C GLN A 23 3.27 -12.30 32.21
N SER A 24 4.39 -13.01 32.30
CA SER A 24 5.44 -13.02 31.28
C SER A 24 5.57 -14.44 30.76
N ILE A 25 5.49 -14.60 29.45
CA ILE A 25 5.62 -15.89 28.76
C ILE A 25 6.86 -15.81 27.87
N LYS A 26 7.71 -16.83 27.94
CA LYS A 26 8.93 -16.95 27.12
C LYS A 26 8.76 -18.03 26.07
N ASP A 27 9.34 -17.82 24.89
CA ASP A 27 9.40 -18.78 23.78
C ASP A 27 8.05 -19.45 23.50
N PHE A 28 7.02 -18.62 23.28
CA PHE A 28 5.65 -19.11 23.21
C PHE A 28 5.23 -19.49 21.79
N TYR A 29 4.25 -20.38 21.74
CA TYR A 29 3.50 -20.73 20.55
C TYR A 29 2.02 -20.79 20.91
N LEU A 30 1.21 -20.04 20.18
CA LEU A 30 -0.25 -20.03 20.30
C LEU A 30 -0.85 -20.43 18.96
N SER A 31 -1.93 -21.19 19.00
CA SER A 31 -2.69 -21.56 17.81
C SER A 31 -4.17 -21.57 18.10
N ASN A 32 -4.96 -21.34 17.06
CA ASN A 32 -6.40 -21.52 17.07
C ASN A 32 -6.82 -22.43 15.92
N PHE A 33 -7.96 -23.09 16.09
CA PHE A 33 -8.51 -24.02 15.12
C PHE A 33 -9.91 -23.58 14.67
N LYS A 34 -10.23 -23.84 13.41
CA LYS A 34 -11.56 -23.71 12.84
C LYS A 34 -12.47 -24.84 13.39
N GLU A 35 -13.78 -24.73 13.16
CA GLU A 35 -14.75 -25.75 13.62
C GLU A 35 -14.48 -27.16 13.05
N ASP A 36 -13.86 -27.23 11.87
CA ASP A 36 -13.47 -28.48 11.21
C ASP A 36 -12.15 -29.07 11.73
N GLY A 37 -11.49 -28.42 12.69
CA GLY A 37 -10.23 -28.84 13.28
C GLY A 37 -8.98 -28.45 12.49
N THR A 38 -9.12 -27.71 11.37
CA THR A 38 -7.98 -27.12 10.66
C THR A 38 -7.47 -25.87 11.37
N PHE A 39 -6.22 -25.46 11.10
CA PHE A 39 -5.67 -24.25 11.69
C PHE A 39 -6.42 -23.01 11.20
N ASP A 40 -6.77 -22.14 12.13
CA ASP A 40 -7.27 -20.78 11.86
C ASP A 40 -6.08 -19.82 11.79
N TRP A 41 -5.25 -19.83 12.84
CA TRP A 41 -4.01 -19.06 12.89
C TRP A 41 -3.00 -19.66 13.87
N GLU A 42 -1.73 -19.28 13.68
CA GLU A 42 -0.62 -19.54 14.60
C GLU A 42 0.15 -18.25 14.88
N VAL A 43 0.63 -18.07 16.12
CA VAL A 43 1.52 -16.96 16.52
C VAL A 43 2.65 -17.50 17.38
N ARG A 44 3.86 -17.01 17.14
CA ARG A 44 5.09 -17.30 17.89
C ARG A 44 5.79 -15.99 18.25
N GLY A 45 6.49 -15.99 19.38
CA GLY A 45 7.33 -14.87 19.82
C GLY A 45 8.30 -15.29 20.91
N THR A 46 9.34 -14.50 21.14
CA THR A 46 10.33 -14.79 22.20
C THR A 46 9.79 -14.41 23.56
N ASP A 47 8.97 -13.36 23.62
CA ASP A 47 8.45 -12.79 24.85
C ASP A 47 7.02 -12.32 24.63
N ALA A 48 6.15 -12.62 25.59
CA ALA A 48 4.85 -11.95 25.73
C ALA A 48 4.70 -11.38 27.13
N LEU A 49 4.30 -10.11 27.21
CA LEU A 49 3.87 -9.46 28.44
C LEU A 49 2.36 -9.26 28.39
N VAL A 50 1.64 -9.95 29.26
CA VAL A 50 0.18 -9.93 29.30
C VAL A 50 -0.27 -8.91 30.34
N TYR A 51 -1.02 -7.92 29.90
CA TYR A 51 -1.68 -6.91 30.72
C TYR A 51 -3.20 -7.13 30.70
N ASP A 52 -3.94 -6.36 31.50
CA ASP A 52 -5.40 -6.46 31.57
C ASP A 52 -6.07 -6.27 30.20
N ASP A 53 -5.65 -5.24 29.47
CA ASP A 53 -6.30 -4.83 28.23
C ASP A 53 -5.54 -5.21 26.96
N TYR A 54 -4.24 -5.51 27.05
CA TYR A 54 -3.40 -5.79 25.88
C TYR A 54 -2.31 -6.83 26.16
N VAL A 55 -1.72 -7.34 25.07
CA VAL A 55 -0.54 -8.21 25.10
C VAL A 55 0.55 -7.58 24.25
N ASP A 56 1.72 -7.34 24.83
CA ASP A 56 2.93 -6.98 24.08
C ASP A 56 3.69 -8.25 23.72
N ILE A 57 4.13 -8.37 22.47
CA ILE A 57 4.84 -9.51 21.91
C ILE A 57 6.15 -9.02 21.30
N GLU A 58 7.26 -9.68 21.60
CA GLU A 58 8.55 -9.45 20.95
C GLU A 58 8.86 -10.55 19.93
N ALA A 59 9.50 -10.16 18.83
CA ALA A 59 9.88 -10.99 17.68
C ALA A 59 8.71 -11.86 17.17
N MET A 60 7.59 -11.19 16.86
CA MET A 60 6.36 -11.86 16.44
C MET A 60 6.53 -12.49 15.06
N LYS A 61 6.07 -13.74 14.94
CA LYS A 61 5.80 -14.41 13.66
C LYS A 61 4.43 -15.05 13.71
N ALA A 62 3.61 -14.84 12.69
CA ALA A 62 2.27 -15.38 12.62
C ALA A 62 1.96 -15.97 11.24
N HIS A 63 1.10 -16.98 11.24
CA HIS A 63 0.52 -17.59 10.05
C HIS A 63 -1.00 -17.48 10.17
N TYR A 64 -1.65 -16.90 9.16
CA TYR A 64 -3.10 -16.82 9.08
C TYR A 64 -3.59 -17.66 7.89
N TYR A 65 -4.46 -18.64 8.15
CA TYR A 65 -4.83 -19.66 7.16
C TYR A 65 -6.20 -19.36 6.53
N LEU A 66 -6.18 -18.99 5.26
CA LEU A 66 -7.36 -18.87 4.41
C LEU A 66 -7.69 -20.24 3.78
N GLU A 67 -8.79 -20.33 3.01
CA GLU A 67 -9.20 -21.59 2.36
C GLU A 67 -8.13 -22.10 1.38
N ASP A 68 -7.59 -21.21 0.55
CA ASP A 68 -6.60 -21.55 -0.49
C ASP A 68 -5.25 -20.81 -0.32
N ASP A 69 -5.06 -20.05 0.76
CA ASP A 69 -3.90 -19.18 0.94
C ASP A 69 -3.40 -19.18 2.41
N THR A 70 -2.18 -18.68 2.62
CA THR A 70 -1.62 -18.44 3.95
C THR A 70 -0.93 -17.09 3.94
N ILE A 71 -1.30 -16.24 4.90
CA ILE A 71 -0.67 -14.95 5.11
C ILE A 71 0.37 -15.11 6.21
N ASP A 72 1.63 -14.83 5.87
CA ASP A 72 2.75 -14.82 6.77
C ASP A 72 3.01 -13.39 7.24
N ILE A 73 3.06 -13.19 8.55
CA ILE A 73 3.22 -11.87 9.18
C ILE A 73 4.40 -11.93 10.14
N SER A 74 5.29 -10.95 10.07
CA SER A 74 6.37 -10.79 11.05
C SER A 74 6.61 -9.33 11.43
N SER A 75 7.00 -9.11 12.68
CA SER A 75 7.48 -7.82 13.19
C SER A 75 8.39 -8.01 14.40
N ASP A 76 9.21 -7.01 14.73
CA ASP A 76 10.02 -7.08 15.95
C ASP A 76 9.18 -6.88 17.21
N LYS A 77 8.11 -6.09 17.11
CA LYS A 77 7.16 -5.86 18.19
C LYS A 77 5.73 -5.94 17.68
N ALA A 78 4.84 -6.44 18.52
CA ALA A 78 3.41 -6.37 18.27
C ALA A 78 2.66 -6.09 19.57
N ARG A 79 1.55 -5.37 19.48
CA ARG A 79 0.59 -5.18 20.55
C ARG A 79 -0.78 -5.65 20.09
N LEU A 80 -1.39 -6.56 20.84
CA LEU A 80 -2.75 -7.04 20.64
C LEU A 80 -3.67 -6.43 21.69
N ASP A 81 -4.71 -5.73 21.27
CA ASP A 81 -5.83 -5.37 22.16
C ASP A 81 -6.68 -6.60 22.44
N ARG A 82 -6.92 -6.93 23.71
CA ARG A 82 -7.61 -8.16 24.12
C ARG A 82 -9.13 -8.08 23.96
N LYS A 83 -9.70 -6.89 23.82
CA LYS A 83 -11.14 -6.64 23.69
C LYS A 83 -11.55 -6.51 22.22
N SER A 84 -10.87 -5.64 21.47
CA SER A 84 -11.18 -5.41 20.05
C SER A 84 -10.48 -6.42 19.14
N LEU A 85 -9.41 -7.07 19.61
CA LEU A 85 -8.50 -7.89 18.81
C LEU A 85 -7.80 -7.11 17.70
N ASP A 86 -7.71 -5.80 17.85
CA ASP A 86 -6.89 -4.96 16.98
C ASP A 86 -5.40 -5.21 17.27
N ILE A 87 -4.60 -5.18 16.21
CA ILE A 87 -3.18 -5.49 16.29
C ILE A 87 -2.39 -4.29 15.77
N TYR A 88 -1.40 -3.87 16.55
CA TYR A 88 -0.41 -2.89 16.11
C TYR A 88 0.95 -3.57 15.99
N LEU A 89 1.51 -3.58 14.78
CA LEU A 89 2.83 -4.13 14.46
C LEU A 89 3.83 -2.98 14.37
N GLU A 90 5.02 -3.17 14.92
CA GLU A 90 6.07 -2.16 14.95
C GLU A 90 7.43 -2.78 14.65
N LYS A 91 8.22 -2.08 13.82
CA LYS A 91 9.56 -2.38 13.32
C LYS A 91 9.65 -3.64 12.46
N ASN A 92 10.29 -3.48 11.29
CA ASN A 92 10.54 -4.56 10.35
C ASN A 92 9.25 -5.36 10.03
N VAL A 93 8.14 -4.65 9.83
CA VAL A 93 6.86 -5.28 9.51
C VAL A 93 6.93 -5.84 8.10
N ASN A 94 6.70 -7.14 7.97
CA ASN A 94 6.64 -7.84 6.70
C ASN A 94 5.40 -8.73 6.67
N ILE A 95 4.57 -8.52 5.65
CA ILE A 95 3.40 -9.35 5.36
C ILE A 95 3.61 -9.94 3.97
N GLU A 96 3.43 -11.24 3.82
CA GLU A 96 3.50 -11.92 2.52
C GLU A 96 2.45 -13.03 2.40
N ASN A 97 2.02 -13.33 1.19
CA ASN A 97 1.15 -14.47 0.91
C ASN A 97 1.63 -15.29 -0.30
N LYS A 98 0.97 -16.42 -0.57
CA LYS A 98 1.39 -17.32 -1.66
C LYS A 98 1.11 -16.75 -3.05
N ASP A 99 0.13 -15.84 -3.14
CA ASP A 99 -0.21 -15.14 -4.38
C ASP A 99 0.78 -14.02 -4.75
N GLY A 100 1.91 -13.91 -4.03
CA GLY A 100 2.98 -12.98 -4.36
C GLY A 100 2.73 -11.54 -3.90
N VAL A 101 1.73 -11.31 -3.04
CA VAL A 101 1.59 -10.04 -2.34
C VAL A 101 2.66 -9.95 -1.26
N ARG A 102 3.35 -8.81 -1.19
CA ARG A 102 4.27 -8.48 -0.09
C ARG A 102 4.07 -7.04 0.34
N ILE A 103 4.06 -6.78 1.64
CA ILE A 103 4.00 -5.44 2.22
C ILE A 103 5.14 -5.32 3.24
N ILE A 104 5.98 -4.32 3.06
CA ILE A 104 7.08 -3.98 3.97
C ILE A 104 6.88 -2.56 4.47
N THR A 105 6.91 -2.37 5.79
CA THR A 105 6.77 -1.05 6.43
C THR A 105 7.36 -1.05 7.85
N ASP A 106 7.45 0.12 8.47
CA ASP A 106 7.94 0.27 9.85
C ASP A 106 6.84 0.04 10.87
N SER A 107 5.59 0.39 10.57
CA SER A 107 4.45 0.10 11.45
C SER A 107 3.20 -0.22 10.66
N LEU A 108 2.30 -1.02 11.24
CA LEU A 108 1.02 -1.36 10.63
C LEU A 108 -0.03 -1.59 11.72
N SER A 109 -1.17 -0.92 11.58
CA SER A 109 -2.35 -1.14 12.41
C SER A 109 -3.34 -2.01 11.65
N TRP A 110 -3.78 -3.10 12.27
CA TRP A 110 -4.87 -3.93 11.79
C TRP A 110 -6.09 -3.76 12.70
N GLN A 111 -7.16 -3.20 12.13
CA GLN A 111 -8.45 -3.04 12.78
C GLN A 111 -9.37 -4.21 12.40
N LYS A 112 -9.45 -5.22 13.27
CA LYS A 112 -10.09 -6.51 12.94
C LYS A 112 -11.56 -6.34 12.59
N ALA A 113 -12.30 -5.58 13.40
CA ALA A 113 -13.73 -5.38 13.20
C ALA A 113 -14.09 -4.64 11.91
N LYS A 114 -13.14 -3.90 11.32
CA LYS A 114 -13.32 -3.15 10.08
C LYS A 114 -12.72 -3.84 8.85
N ASN A 115 -12.03 -4.97 9.03
CA ASN A 115 -11.24 -5.62 7.99
C ASN A 115 -10.25 -4.66 7.31
N LEU A 116 -9.61 -3.78 8.08
CA LEU A 116 -8.81 -2.67 7.56
C LEU A 116 -7.38 -2.73 8.11
N ILE A 117 -6.40 -2.64 7.22
CA ILE A 117 -5.00 -2.43 7.56
C ILE A 117 -4.58 -1.01 7.16
N GLU A 118 -3.81 -0.35 8.02
CA GLU A 118 -3.34 1.02 7.78
C GLU A 118 -1.91 1.21 8.24
N THR A 119 -1.19 2.07 7.53
CA THR A 119 0.07 2.65 7.98
C THR A 119 0.15 4.12 7.55
N GLU A 120 0.90 4.91 8.31
CA GLU A 120 1.31 6.28 7.94
C GLU A 120 2.79 6.33 7.52
N ASP A 121 3.52 5.23 7.72
CA ASP A 121 4.93 5.12 7.37
C ASP A 121 5.12 4.86 5.89
N TRP A 122 6.38 4.94 5.45
CA TRP A 122 6.73 4.46 4.12
C TRP A 122 6.40 2.98 4.00
N VAL A 123 5.77 2.64 2.89
CA VAL A 123 5.41 1.28 2.52
C VAL A 123 6.06 0.92 1.20
N LYS A 124 6.54 -0.31 1.10
CA LYS A 124 6.83 -0.98 -0.16
C LYS A 124 5.88 -2.16 -0.30
N ALA A 125 4.97 -2.07 -1.27
CA ALA A 125 4.04 -3.13 -1.61
C ALA A 125 4.45 -3.76 -2.95
N THR A 126 4.41 -5.08 -3.05
CA THR A 126 4.60 -5.79 -4.31
C THR A 126 3.45 -6.73 -4.57
N ARG A 127 3.06 -6.87 -5.84
CA ARG A 127 2.10 -7.87 -6.30
C ARG A 127 2.53 -8.32 -7.69
N ASP A 128 2.73 -9.62 -7.88
CA ASP A 128 3.32 -10.19 -9.09
C ASP A 128 4.68 -9.52 -9.41
N THR A 129 4.78 -8.82 -10.54
CA THR A 129 5.97 -8.06 -10.93
C THR A 129 5.88 -6.57 -10.58
N MET A 130 4.71 -6.09 -10.14
CA MET A 130 4.48 -4.67 -9.84
C MET A 130 5.02 -4.34 -8.45
N GLU A 131 5.71 -3.20 -8.35
CA GLU A 131 6.18 -2.62 -7.09
C GLU A 131 5.57 -1.24 -6.90
N ILE A 132 5.12 -0.95 -5.68
CA ILE A 132 4.59 0.35 -5.27
C ILE A 132 5.36 0.80 -4.03
N THR A 133 5.88 2.02 -4.06
CA THR A 133 6.36 2.72 -2.88
C THR A 133 5.51 3.96 -2.65
N ALA A 134 5.17 4.22 -1.39
CA ALA A 134 4.37 5.37 -1.01
C ALA A 134 4.54 5.67 0.47
N LYS A 135 4.16 6.88 0.89
CA LYS A 135 4.08 7.23 2.30
C LYS A 135 2.64 7.12 2.78
N GLY A 136 2.38 6.07 3.57
CA GLY A 136 1.07 5.73 4.09
C GLY A 136 0.22 4.91 3.12
N MET A 137 -0.56 4.00 3.68
CA MET A 137 -1.42 3.08 2.94
C MET A 137 -2.63 2.70 3.80
N SER A 138 -3.76 2.45 3.15
CA SER A 138 -4.92 1.77 3.74
C SER A 138 -5.42 0.72 2.76
N ALA A 139 -5.75 -0.48 3.24
CA ALA A 139 -6.30 -1.55 2.41
C ALA A 139 -7.23 -2.43 3.22
N ASP A 140 -8.21 -3.05 2.58
CA ASP A 140 -8.97 -4.11 3.22
C ASP A 140 -8.15 -5.40 3.30
N THR A 141 -8.44 -6.27 4.26
CA THR A 141 -7.68 -7.52 4.47
C THR A 141 -7.81 -8.54 3.34
N GLU A 142 -8.81 -8.38 2.46
CA GLU A 142 -8.99 -9.22 1.26
C GLU A 142 -8.33 -8.60 0.02
N MET A 143 -7.69 -7.43 0.16
CA MET A 143 -6.97 -6.70 -0.89
C MET A 143 -7.84 -6.44 -2.13
N LYS A 144 -9.13 -6.15 -1.92
CA LYS A 144 -10.06 -5.73 -2.97
C LYS A 144 -9.86 -4.28 -3.34
N GLU A 145 -9.52 -3.46 -2.35
CA GLU A 145 -9.25 -2.04 -2.43
C GLU A 145 -7.95 -1.72 -1.70
N ALA A 146 -7.17 -0.81 -2.28
CA ALA A 146 -5.94 -0.31 -1.67
C ALA A 146 -5.73 1.15 -2.06
N ASP A 147 -5.48 1.98 -1.06
CA ASP A 147 -5.15 3.39 -1.20
C ASP A 147 -3.73 3.64 -0.70
N PHE A 148 -2.92 4.28 -1.53
CA PHE A 148 -1.59 4.77 -1.17
C PHE A 148 -1.66 6.29 -1.10
N LYS A 149 -1.26 6.88 0.04
CA LYS A 149 -1.73 8.22 0.41
C LYS A 149 -1.01 9.37 -0.31
N GLN A 150 0.31 9.29 -0.43
CA GLN A 150 1.14 10.37 -0.99
C GLN A 150 2.49 9.85 -1.48
N ASP A 151 3.16 10.65 -2.29
CA ASP A 151 4.50 10.39 -2.84
C ASP A 151 4.60 8.97 -3.43
N VAL A 152 3.62 8.64 -4.28
CA VAL A 152 3.46 7.30 -4.83
C VAL A 152 4.38 7.14 -6.03
N GLU A 153 5.11 6.03 -6.07
CA GLU A 153 5.85 5.54 -7.22
C GLU A 153 5.47 4.09 -7.49
N VAL A 154 5.04 3.83 -8.73
CA VAL A 154 4.70 2.50 -9.23
C VAL A 154 5.73 2.12 -10.28
N THR A 155 6.30 0.94 -10.14
CA THR A 155 7.26 0.36 -11.09
C THR A 155 6.72 -0.95 -11.63
N ILE A 156 6.67 -1.06 -12.96
CA ILE A 156 6.27 -2.28 -13.67
C ILE A 156 7.44 -2.70 -14.58
N PRO A 157 8.07 -3.85 -14.32
CA PRO A 157 9.11 -4.40 -15.17
C PRO A 157 8.58 -4.71 -16.57
N ASP A 158 9.21 -4.14 -17.59
CA ASP A 158 8.98 -4.51 -18.99
C ASP A 158 9.83 -5.73 -19.33
N GLN A 159 9.17 -6.85 -19.66
CA GLN A 159 9.83 -8.12 -19.96
C GLN A 159 10.55 -8.12 -21.32
N GLU A 160 10.16 -7.25 -22.23
CA GLU A 160 10.74 -7.16 -23.57
C GLU A 160 11.95 -6.22 -23.57
N THR A 161 11.77 -4.99 -23.07
CA THR A 161 12.82 -3.98 -23.12
C THR A 161 13.79 -4.04 -21.94
N LYS A 162 13.42 -4.71 -20.84
CA LYS A 162 14.10 -4.71 -19.54
C LYS A 162 14.23 -3.33 -18.90
N ILE A 163 13.58 -2.31 -19.45
CA ILE A 163 13.52 -0.96 -18.88
C ILE A 163 12.12 -0.81 -18.27
N PRO A 164 11.98 -0.61 -16.96
CA PRO A 164 10.67 -0.56 -16.34
C PRO A 164 9.86 0.65 -16.81
N ILE A 165 8.54 0.48 -16.84
CA ILE A 165 7.59 1.59 -16.87
C ILE A 165 7.46 2.09 -15.43
N THR A 166 7.56 3.40 -15.24
CA THR A 166 7.30 4.02 -13.93
C THR A 166 6.16 5.02 -14.01
N ALA A 167 5.34 5.06 -12.97
CA ALA A 167 4.30 6.07 -12.80
C ALA A 167 4.42 6.67 -11.41
N THR A 168 4.49 8.00 -11.32
CA THR A 168 4.56 8.72 -10.04
C THR A 168 3.40 9.69 -9.90
N CYS A 169 2.97 9.94 -8.67
CA CYS A 169 2.05 11.03 -8.33
C CYS A 169 2.33 11.57 -6.92
N SER A 170 2.08 12.85 -6.70
CA SER A 170 2.27 13.47 -5.39
C SER A 170 1.14 13.14 -4.42
N GLY A 171 -0.07 13.00 -4.94
CA GLY A 171 -1.28 12.69 -4.17
C GLY A 171 -1.58 11.19 -4.15
N PRO A 172 -2.82 10.82 -3.80
CA PRO A 172 -3.18 9.44 -3.58
C PRO A 172 -3.27 8.62 -4.88
N LEU A 173 -2.90 7.34 -4.76
CA LEU A 173 -3.24 6.28 -5.70
C LEU A 173 -4.33 5.41 -5.09
N GLU A 174 -5.51 5.42 -5.71
CA GLU A 174 -6.67 4.61 -5.30
C GLU A 174 -6.81 3.42 -6.26
N ILE A 175 -6.88 2.20 -5.74
CA ILE A 175 -6.98 0.98 -6.56
C ILE A 175 -8.23 0.18 -6.16
N GLU A 176 -9.12 -0.05 -7.12
CA GLU A 176 -10.29 -0.92 -7.00
C GLU A 176 -10.05 -2.17 -7.87
N TYR A 177 -9.44 -3.22 -7.31
CA TYR A 177 -9.04 -4.40 -8.08
C TYR A 177 -10.22 -5.14 -8.70
N SER A 178 -11.36 -5.18 -7.99
CA SER A 178 -12.59 -5.82 -8.47
C SER A 178 -13.20 -5.12 -9.69
N GLN A 179 -12.98 -3.81 -9.82
CA GLN A 179 -13.42 -3.00 -10.96
C GLN A 179 -12.36 -2.86 -12.05
N GLY A 180 -11.14 -3.33 -11.79
CA GLY A 180 -10.04 -3.19 -12.73
C GLY A 180 -9.65 -1.72 -12.95
N LYS A 181 -9.61 -0.93 -11.88
CA LYS A 181 -9.43 0.52 -11.95
C LYS A 181 -8.39 1.00 -10.96
N ALA A 182 -7.50 1.88 -11.41
CA ALA A 182 -6.52 2.57 -10.57
C ALA A 182 -6.50 4.07 -10.93
N VAL A 183 -6.51 4.93 -9.93
CA VAL A 183 -6.60 6.39 -10.10
C VAL A 183 -5.40 7.06 -9.42
N PHE A 184 -4.54 7.66 -10.23
CA PHE A 184 -3.40 8.47 -9.79
C PHE A 184 -3.84 9.93 -9.73
N ASN A 185 -3.60 10.60 -8.60
CA ASN A 185 -4.00 11.97 -8.37
C ASN A 185 -2.80 12.87 -8.09
N GLU A 186 -2.85 14.09 -8.63
CA GLU A 186 -1.90 15.19 -8.42
C GLU A 186 -0.50 14.94 -9.01
N ASN A 187 -0.12 15.77 -9.98
CA ASN A 187 1.21 15.77 -10.60
C ASN A 187 1.64 14.39 -11.11
N VAL A 188 0.76 13.74 -11.88
CA VAL A 188 1.01 12.40 -12.38
C VAL A 188 2.05 12.44 -13.50
N VAL A 189 3.09 11.62 -13.38
CA VAL A 189 4.12 11.44 -14.42
C VAL A 189 4.26 9.96 -14.75
N VAL A 190 3.99 9.59 -15.99
CA VAL A 190 4.26 8.25 -16.51
C VAL A 190 5.51 8.33 -17.38
N THR A 191 6.51 7.50 -17.07
CA THR A 191 7.77 7.40 -17.81
C THR A 191 7.90 6.03 -18.45
N HIS A 192 8.20 6.04 -19.75
CA HIS A 192 8.46 4.86 -20.56
C HIS A 192 9.68 5.12 -21.47
N THR A 193 10.25 4.07 -22.06
CA THR A 193 11.40 4.17 -22.97
C THR A 193 11.22 5.17 -24.11
N GLN A 194 9.97 5.35 -24.56
CA GLN A 194 9.62 6.22 -25.68
C GLN A 194 9.33 7.69 -25.27
N GLY A 195 9.26 7.99 -23.97
CA GLY A 195 8.92 9.33 -23.51
C GLY A 195 8.23 9.41 -22.16
N GLN A 196 7.73 10.60 -21.85
CA GLN A 196 7.03 10.89 -20.60
C GLN A 196 5.66 11.52 -20.85
N VAL A 197 4.70 11.21 -19.99
CA VAL A 197 3.36 11.81 -19.98
C VAL A 197 3.14 12.47 -18.62
N PHE A 198 2.81 13.75 -18.62
CA PHE A 198 2.48 14.54 -17.44
C PHE A 198 0.98 14.85 -17.45
N SER A 199 0.33 14.83 -16.30
CA SER A 199 -1.08 15.20 -16.15
C SER A 199 -1.42 15.55 -14.69
N ASP A 200 -2.57 16.18 -14.46
CA ASP A 200 -3.06 16.42 -13.09
C ASP A 200 -3.62 15.13 -12.47
N LYS A 201 -4.22 14.27 -13.29
CA LYS A 201 -4.83 13.00 -12.90
C LYS A 201 -4.66 11.97 -14.01
N SER A 202 -4.47 10.70 -13.66
CA SER A 202 -4.56 9.60 -14.62
C SER A 202 -5.38 8.45 -14.07
N THR A 203 -6.30 7.92 -14.87
CA THR A 203 -7.09 6.73 -14.56
C THR A 203 -6.68 5.58 -15.48
N LEU A 204 -6.16 4.51 -14.89
CA LEU A 204 -5.88 3.25 -15.56
C LEU A 204 -7.08 2.31 -15.42
N TYR A 205 -7.50 1.74 -16.54
CA TYR A 205 -8.47 0.64 -16.60
C TYR A 205 -7.78 -0.62 -17.10
N PHE A 206 -7.92 -1.71 -16.36
CA PHE A 206 -7.36 -3.01 -16.67
C PHE A 206 -8.42 -4.10 -16.51
N ASP A 207 -8.19 -5.23 -17.16
CA ASP A 207 -9.05 -6.39 -17.04
C ASP A 207 -8.80 -7.09 -15.67
N PRO A 208 -9.80 -7.28 -14.80
CA PRO A 208 -9.58 -7.83 -13.46
C PRO A 208 -9.04 -9.26 -13.45
N GLU A 209 -9.30 -10.05 -14.49
CA GLU A 209 -8.88 -11.45 -14.57
C GLU A 209 -7.47 -11.57 -15.15
N THR A 210 -7.23 -10.96 -16.31
CA THR A 210 -5.98 -11.07 -17.06
C THR A 210 -4.96 -10.01 -16.71
N LYS A 211 -5.34 -8.97 -15.95
CA LYS A 211 -4.54 -7.80 -15.60
C LYS A 211 -4.06 -6.98 -16.81
N THR A 212 -4.63 -7.21 -17.98
CA THR A 212 -4.27 -6.51 -19.22
C THR A 212 -4.78 -5.08 -19.20
N ILE A 213 -3.94 -4.12 -19.59
CA ILE A 213 -4.34 -2.71 -19.70
C ILE A 213 -5.36 -2.53 -20.84
N ILE A 214 -6.54 -2.02 -20.51
CA ILE A 214 -7.60 -1.69 -21.47
C ILE A 214 -7.39 -0.29 -22.01
N LYS A 215 -7.27 0.69 -21.11
CA LYS A 215 -7.04 2.10 -21.46
C LYS A 215 -6.44 2.88 -20.31
N ILE A 216 -5.77 3.98 -20.63
CA ILE A 216 -5.30 4.98 -19.66
C ILE A 216 -5.89 6.33 -20.09
N VAL A 217 -6.48 7.04 -19.15
CA VAL A 217 -7.08 8.36 -19.36
C VAL A 217 -6.32 9.37 -18.50
N SER A 218 -5.55 10.25 -19.13
CA SER A 218 -4.79 11.32 -18.48
C SER A 218 -5.49 12.65 -18.69
N GLU A 219 -5.77 13.37 -17.61
CA GLU A 219 -6.63 14.54 -17.56
C GLU A 219 -5.91 15.72 -16.91
N GLY A 220 -6.12 16.92 -17.47
CA GLY A 220 -5.59 18.16 -16.92
C GLY A 220 -4.12 18.39 -17.24
N ASN A 221 -3.80 19.58 -17.76
CA ASN A 221 -2.44 20.01 -18.10
C ASN A 221 -1.59 18.96 -18.82
N VAL A 222 -2.19 18.18 -19.73
CA VAL A 222 -1.51 17.04 -20.32
C VAL A 222 -0.34 17.51 -21.18
N LYS A 223 0.85 17.02 -20.86
CA LYS A 223 2.07 17.24 -21.63
C LYS A 223 2.71 15.90 -21.95
N ILE A 224 3.05 15.66 -23.21
CA ILE A 224 3.71 14.44 -23.66
C ILE A 224 5.06 14.82 -24.26
N LEU A 225 6.13 14.30 -23.67
CA LEU A 225 7.49 14.42 -24.15
C LEU A 225 7.87 13.16 -24.92
N ARG A 226 8.29 13.32 -26.17
CA ARG A 226 8.88 12.26 -26.99
C ARG A 226 10.12 12.80 -27.68
N GLU A 227 10.97 11.93 -28.21
CA GLU A 227 12.16 12.36 -28.93
C GLU A 227 11.81 13.36 -30.03
N GLY A 228 12.40 14.56 -29.96
CA GLY A 228 12.18 15.64 -30.93
C GLY A 228 10.78 16.25 -30.94
N SER A 229 9.91 15.97 -29.97
CA SER A 229 8.57 16.59 -29.93
C SER A 229 7.97 16.75 -28.54
N GLU A 230 7.16 17.80 -28.42
CA GLU A 230 6.30 18.05 -27.27
C GLU A 230 4.85 18.17 -27.72
N THR A 231 3.95 17.44 -27.07
CA THR A 231 2.50 17.54 -27.33
C THR A 231 1.77 18.01 -26.08
N TYR A 232 0.81 18.90 -26.26
CA TYR A 232 -0.04 19.44 -25.20
C TYR A 232 -1.50 19.14 -25.50
N ALA A 233 -2.30 18.82 -24.48
CA ALA A 233 -3.74 18.57 -24.57
C ALA A 233 -4.43 18.81 -23.22
N GLU A 234 -5.77 18.86 -23.19
CA GLU A 234 -6.52 18.81 -21.92
C GLU A 234 -6.77 17.36 -21.49
N LEU A 235 -6.87 16.44 -22.47
CA LEU A 235 -7.16 15.02 -22.27
C LEU A 235 -6.33 14.18 -23.23
N ALA A 236 -5.72 13.11 -22.72
CA ALA A 236 -5.09 12.07 -23.52
C ALA A 236 -5.60 10.70 -23.12
N THR A 237 -6.08 9.92 -24.10
CA THR A 237 -6.53 8.54 -23.90
C THR A 237 -5.64 7.59 -24.66
N TYR A 238 -4.96 6.70 -23.96
CA TYR A 238 -4.27 5.55 -24.54
C TYR A 238 -5.21 4.34 -24.56
N LEU A 239 -5.31 3.64 -25.70
CA LEU A 239 -6.12 2.44 -25.89
C LEU A 239 -5.19 1.25 -26.09
N GLY A 240 -5.10 0.36 -25.08
CA GLY A 240 -4.11 -0.72 -25.06
C GLY A 240 -4.29 -1.73 -26.20
N LYS A 241 -5.55 -2.08 -26.54
CA LYS A 241 -5.85 -3.02 -27.64
C LYS A 241 -5.48 -2.49 -29.03
N GLU A 242 -5.57 -1.17 -29.23
CA GLU A 242 -5.32 -0.52 -30.52
C GLU A 242 -3.91 0.04 -30.63
N ASP A 243 -3.14 0.01 -29.54
CA ASP A 243 -1.89 0.74 -29.35
C ASP A 243 -1.98 2.20 -29.86
N LYS A 244 -3.06 2.87 -29.46
CA LYS A 244 -3.47 4.15 -30.04
C LYS A 244 -3.59 5.21 -28.96
N LEU A 245 -3.06 6.40 -29.26
CA LEU A 245 -3.20 7.60 -28.45
C LEU A 245 -4.19 8.58 -29.10
N VAL A 246 -5.19 9.01 -28.35
CA VAL A 246 -6.19 10.01 -28.74
C VAL A 246 -6.01 11.25 -27.88
N LEU A 247 -5.95 12.42 -28.52
CA LEU A 247 -5.74 13.70 -27.84
C LEU A 247 -6.93 14.63 -28.09
N GLU A 248 -7.44 15.22 -27.01
CA GLU A 248 -8.64 16.05 -27.01
C GLU A 248 -8.41 17.34 -26.23
N GLY A 249 -9.34 18.30 -26.37
CA GLY A 249 -9.20 19.61 -25.72
C GLY A 249 -8.08 20.46 -26.32
N ARG A 250 -8.16 20.70 -27.63
CA ARG A 250 -7.26 21.59 -28.40
C ARG A 250 -5.79 21.14 -28.37
N PRO A 251 -5.49 19.95 -28.93
CA PRO A 251 -4.13 19.44 -28.95
C PRO A 251 -3.19 20.37 -29.73
N ARG A 252 -1.96 20.52 -29.24
CA ARG A 252 -0.90 21.29 -29.88
C ARG A 252 0.39 20.49 -29.89
N LEU A 253 0.94 20.26 -31.08
CA LEU A 253 2.23 19.58 -31.30
C LEU A 253 3.31 20.61 -31.61
N ILE A 254 4.44 20.52 -30.92
CA ILE A 254 5.69 21.21 -31.23
C ILE A 254 6.70 20.16 -31.65
N TYR A 255 7.28 20.30 -32.84
CA TYR A 255 8.32 19.41 -33.34
C TYR A 255 9.64 20.17 -33.46
N TYR A 256 10.71 19.55 -32.99
CA TYR A 256 12.07 20.07 -33.07
C TYR A 256 12.83 19.26 -34.11
N PRO A 257 12.97 19.76 -35.35
CA PRO A 257 13.79 19.09 -36.35
C PRO A 257 15.22 19.01 -35.84
N GLN A 258 15.81 17.81 -35.83
CA GLN A 258 17.24 17.69 -35.58
C GLN A 258 17.97 18.28 -36.79
N GLU A 259 18.80 19.31 -36.58
CA GLU A 259 19.69 19.81 -37.61
C GLU A 259 20.58 18.65 -38.07
N GLY A 260 20.43 18.26 -39.33
CA GLY A 260 21.34 17.32 -39.95
C GLY A 260 22.76 17.85 -39.85
N GLN A 261 23.71 16.96 -39.54
CA GLN A 261 25.10 17.16 -39.89
C GLN A 261 25.14 17.72 -41.32
N ASP A 262 25.56 18.97 -41.44
CA ASP A 262 25.81 19.61 -42.72
C ASP A 262 26.58 18.62 -43.59
N SER A 263 25.96 18.27 -44.71
CA SER A 263 26.67 17.81 -45.89
C SER A 263 27.77 18.82 -46.17
N LEU A 264 28.99 18.52 -45.74
CA LEU A 264 30.19 19.17 -46.25
C LEU A 264 30.22 18.89 -47.75
N GLY A 265 29.69 19.85 -48.50
CA GLY A 265 30.00 20.03 -49.91
C GLY A 265 31.51 20.14 -50.05
N GLY A 266 32.08 19.11 -50.66
CA GLY A 266 33.41 19.14 -51.22
C GLY A 266 33.38 18.25 -52.45
N PHE A 267 32.96 18.83 -53.59
CA PHE A 267 33.66 18.86 -54.88
C PHE A 267 32.91 19.80 -55.84
#